data_AF-Q13HP3-F1
#
_entry.id   AF-Q13HP3-F1
#
_cell.length_a   1.000
_cell.length_b   1.000
_cell.length_c   1.000
_cell.angle_alpha   90.00
_cell.angle_beta   90.00
_cell.angle_gamma   90.00
#
_symmetry.space_group_name_H-M   'P 1'
#
loop_
_entity.id
_entity.type
_entity.pdbx_description
1 polymer ?
#
loop_
_entity_poly.entity_id
_entity_poly.type
_entity_poly.pdbx_seq_one_letter_code
_entity_poly.pdbx_strand_id
1 'polypeptide(L)'
;MTASSREARFPVSRVGPYRRMLKESSETKVVADIRSEHLFPVTDGDTARDSAGGWVQGRIELVEPPGSLVMVQVMVGYSVIVAQFERPPGFDVGRAIILQHKIYAPHAFDVGTERSVLAAPLRVPCGVWQCMSERFEPYS
;
A
#
# COMPACT_ATOMS: atom_id res chain seq x y z
N MET A 1 14.01 25.90 17.68
CA MET A 1 13.48 25.69 16.32
C MET A 1 12.72 24.38 16.33
N THR A 2 11.38 24.42 16.41
CA THR A 2 10.53 23.22 16.46
C THR A 2 10.30 22.72 15.04
N ALA A 3 10.86 21.54 14.71
CA ALA A 3 10.59 20.86 13.46
C ALA A 3 9.10 20.47 13.43
N SER A 4 8.31 21.23 12.65
CA SER A 4 6.95 20.86 12.30
C SER A 4 7.03 19.60 11.44
N SER A 5 6.84 18.43 12.05
CA SER A 5 6.72 17.16 11.35
C SER A 5 5.46 17.21 10.48
N ARG A 6 5.64 17.51 9.20
CA ARG A 6 4.54 17.60 8.23
C ARG A 6 4.32 16.22 7.63
N GLU A 7 3.30 15.54 8.14
CA GLU A 7 2.88 14.18 7.77
C GLU A 7 2.51 14.08 6.28
N ALA A 8 3.03 13.05 5.61
CA ALA A 8 2.51 12.61 4.33
C ALA A 8 1.08 12.08 4.53
N ARG A 9 0.11 12.68 3.84
CA ARG A 9 -1.29 12.25 3.90
C ARG A 9 -1.56 11.29 2.77
N PHE A 10 -1.73 10.03 3.11
CA PHE A 10 -2.17 9.00 2.18
C PHE A 10 -3.70 9.06 2.07
N PRO A 11 -4.28 9.37 0.90
CA PRO A 11 -5.71 9.23 0.72
C PRO A 11 -6.05 7.73 0.68
N VAL A 12 -6.30 7.16 1.86
CA VAL A 12 -6.89 5.82 1.97
C VAL A 12 -8.33 5.93 1.48
N SER A 13 -8.72 5.07 0.54
CA SER A 13 -10.08 5.04 0.01
C SER A 13 -11.10 4.98 1.16
N ARG A 14 -12.11 5.86 1.12
CA ARG A 14 -13.22 5.87 2.09
C ARG A 14 -14.17 4.69 1.92
N VAL A 15 -13.91 3.84 0.92
CA VAL A 15 -14.71 2.67 0.57
C VAL A 15 -13.85 1.45 0.86
N GLY A 16 -14.25 0.63 1.84
CA GLY A 16 -13.50 -0.58 2.26
C GLY A 16 -13.40 -0.79 3.77
N PRO A 17 -12.71 -1.87 4.22
CA PRO A 17 -12.60 -2.23 5.64
C PRO A 17 -11.94 -1.15 6.51
N TYR A 18 -11.16 -0.26 5.90
CA TYR A 18 -10.45 0.83 6.56
C TYR A 18 -11.37 1.92 7.15
N ARG A 19 -12.62 2.04 6.67
CA ARG A 19 -13.56 3.08 7.14
C ARG A 19 -13.96 2.89 8.60
N ARG A 20 -14.16 1.64 9.04
CA ARG A 20 -14.54 1.35 10.43
C ARG A 20 -13.37 1.59 11.38
N MET A 21 -12.18 1.22 10.91
CA MET A 21 -10.93 1.27 11.66
C MET A 21 -10.38 2.69 11.84
N LEU A 22 -10.33 3.49 10.77
CA LEU A 22 -9.93 4.88 10.85
C LEU A 22 -10.92 5.74 11.64
N LYS A 23 -12.16 5.28 11.80
CA LYS A 23 -13.15 5.92 12.65
C LYS A 23 -12.89 5.65 14.14
N GLU A 24 -12.47 4.43 14.48
CA GLU A 24 -12.03 4.05 15.83
C GLU A 24 -10.66 4.65 16.20
N SER A 25 -9.78 4.87 15.22
CA SER A 25 -8.46 5.47 15.41
C SER A 25 -8.38 6.97 15.09
N SER A 26 -9.52 7.66 14.94
CA SER A 26 -9.56 9.03 14.37
C SER A 26 -8.76 10.09 15.14
N GLU A 27 -8.33 9.79 16.37
CA GLU A 27 -7.44 10.64 17.18
C GLU A 27 -6.02 10.06 17.39
N THR A 28 -5.77 8.82 16.96
CA THR A 28 -4.50 8.12 17.23
C THR A 28 -3.63 8.12 15.98
N LYS A 29 -2.41 8.63 16.11
CA LYS A 29 -1.39 8.52 15.07
C LYS A 29 -1.01 7.06 14.87
N VAL A 30 -0.94 6.63 13.61
CA VAL A 30 -0.54 5.28 13.22
C VAL A 30 0.63 5.35 12.25
N VAL A 31 1.46 4.31 12.23
CA VAL A 31 2.45 4.09 11.18
C VAL A 31 1.76 3.29 10.08
N ALA A 32 1.63 3.87 8.89
CA ALA A 32 1.13 3.16 7.72
C ALA A 32 2.29 2.50 6.97
N ASP A 33 2.10 1.26 6.54
CA ASP A 33 3.08 0.49 5.78
C ASP A 33 2.40 -0.15 4.56
N ILE A 34 3.10 -0.13 3.43
CA ILE A 34 2.68 -0.81 2.20
C ILE A 34 3.95 -1.39 1.60
N ARG A 35 3.96 -2.71 1.37
CA ARG A 35 5.10 -3.37 0.76
C ARG A 35 5.33 -2.86 -0.67
N SER A 36 6.60 -2.77 -1.08
CA SER A 36 7.00 -2.22 -2.37
C SER A 36 6.39 -2.95 -3.56
N GLU A 37 6.21 -4.27 -3.47
CA GLU A 37 5.60 -5.14 -4.48
C GLU A 37 4.06 -5.01 -4.55
N HIS A 38 3.47 -4.19 -3.70
CA HIS A 38 2.03 -3.89 -3.71
C HIS A 38 1.72 -2.51 -4.27
N LEU A 39 2.74 -1.79 -4.74
CA LEU A 39 2.62 -0.48 -5.39
C LEU A 39 2.84 -0.62 -6.90
N PHE A 40 1.92 -0.06 -7.67
CA PHE A 40 1.93 -0.16 -9.14
C PHE A 40 1.80 1.24 -9.77
N PRO A 41 2.55 1.54 -10.84
CA PRO A 41 2.39 2.79 -11.57
C PRO A 41 1.01 2.82 -12.24
N VAL A 42 0.36 3.97 -12.19
CA VAL A 42 -0.83 4.22 -13.02
C VAL A 42 -0.39 4.39 -14.47
N THR A 43 -0.91 3.56 -15.36
CA THR A 43 -0.59 3.64 -16.79
C THR A 43 -1.62 4.48 -17.55
N ASP A 44 -1.26 4.96 -18.74
CA ASP A 44 -2.17 5.70 -19.61
C ASP A 44 -3.37 4.82 -19.97
N GLY A 45 -4.53 5.12 -19.42
CA GLY A 45 -5.76 4.32 -19.54
C GLY A 45 -6.38 3.94 -18.20
N ASP A 46 -5.58 3.93 -17.13
CA ASP A 46 -6.05 3.71 -15.76
C ASP A 46 -6.42 5.03 -15.09
N THR A 47 -7.68 5.16 -14.68
CA THR A 47 -8.11 6.24 -13.80
C THR A 47 -7.71 5.91 -12.37
N ALA A 48 -6.72 6.61 -11.82
CA ALA A 48 -6.28 6.48 -10.43
C ALA A 48 -7.40 6.61 -9.38
N ARG A 49 -8.56 7.16 -9.77
CA ARG A 49 -9.73 7.34 -8.91
C ARG A 49 -10.70 6.17 -8.92
N ASP A 50 -10.56 5.25 -9.88
CA ASP A 50 -11.48 4.11 -10.06
C ASP A 50 -10.89 2.81 -9.49
N SER A 51 -9.64 2.85 -9.00
CA SER A 51 -9.05 1.73 -8.28
C SER A 51 -9.76 1.53 -6.94
N ALA A 52 -10.07 0.28 -6.61
CA ALA A 52 -10.63 -0.06 -5.30
C ALA A 52 -9.64 0.21 -4.14
N GLY A 53 -8.33 0.31 -4.45
CA GLY A 53 -7.29 0.78 -3.54
C GLY A 53 -7.06 2.28 -3.60
N GLY A 54 -6.23 2.79 -2.70
CA GLY A 54 -5.79 4.18 -2.69
C GLY A 54 -4.59 4.41 -3.62
N TRP A 55 -4.21 5.67 -3.74
CA TRP A 55 -3.09 6.10 -4.58
C TRP A 55 -2.25 7.16 -3.88
N VAL A 56 -1.01 7.30 -4.34
CA VAL A 56 -0.08 8.34 -3.90
C VAL A 56 0.62 8.93 -5.11
N GLN A 57 0.83 10.24 -5.11
CA GLN A 57 1.56 10.93 -6.17
C GLN A 57 2.87 11.49 -5.61
N GLY A 58 3.95 11.31 -6.35
CA GLY A 58 5.27 11.81 -5.98
C GLY A 58 6.18 12.02 -7.18
N ARG A 59 7.47 12.24 -6.90
CA ARG A 59 8.52 12.39 -7.91
C ARG A 59 9.51 11.24 -7.79
N ILE A 60 9.92 10.67 -8.92
CA ILE A 60 10.94 9.62 -8.96
C ILE A 60 12.31 10.25 -8.68
N GLU A 61 12.97 9.82 -7.62
CA GLU A 61 14.32 10.28 -7.23
C GLU A 61 15.40 9.30 -7.70
N LEU A 62 15.07 8.00 -7.70
CA LEU A 62 16.00 6.95 -8.07
C LEU A 62 15.26 5.82 -8.79
N VAL A 63 15.93 5.26 -9.80
CA VAL A 63 15.49 4.05 -10.51
C VAL A 63 16.66 3.07 -10.50
N GLU A 64 16.47 1.94 -9.83
CA GLU A 64 17.41 0.82 -9.81
C GLU A 64 16.86 -0.34 -10.65
N PRO A 65 17.61 -0.85 -11.64
CA PRO A 65 17.19 -2.00 -12.44
C PRO A 65 17.86 -3.30 -11.93
N PRO A 66 17.24 -4.07 -11.02
CA PRO A 66 17.74 -5.38 -10.58
C PRO A 66 17.61 -6.50 -11.63
N GLY A 67 17.00 -6.25 -12.79
CA GLY A 67 16.85 -7.23 -13.87
C GLY A 67 15.48 -7.14 -14.54
N SER A 68 14.59 -8.09 -14.23
CA SER A 68 13.21 -8.15 -14.77
C SER A 68 12.24 -7.15 -14.15
N LEU A 69 12.57 -6.63 -12.97
CA LEU A 69 11.80 -5.61 -12.26
C LEU A 69 12.65 -4.35 -12.12
N VAL A 70 11.99 -3.24 -11.80
CA VAL A 70 12.62 -1.99 -11.35
C VAL A 70 12.26 -1.75 -9.90
N MET A 71 13.21 -1.23 -9.15
CA MET A 71 12.96 -0.63 -7.85
C MET A 71 13.06 0.87 -8.00
N VAL A 72 12.04 1.60 -7.57
CA VAL A 72 11.96 3.05 -7.72
C VAL A 72 11.79 3.70 -6.36
N GLN A 73 12.55 4.75 -6.10
CA GLN A 73 12.36 5.59 -4.93
C GLN A 73 11.57 6.83 -5.34
N VAL A 74 10.45 7.06 -4.68
CA VAL A 74 9.51 8.13 -4.97
C VAL A 74 9.41 9.05 -3.77
N MET A 75 9.74 10.33 -3.96
CA MET A 75 9.56 11.35 -2.96
C MET A 75 8.10 11.83 -2.95
N VAL A 76 7.46 11.72 -1.78
CA VAL A 76 6.08 12.15 -1.52
C VAL A 76 6.10 13.09 -0.32
N GLY A 77 6.03 14.40 -0.59
CA GLY A 77 6.25 15.40 0.45
C GLY A 77 7.67 15.28 1.02
N TYR A 78 7.80 14.88 2.29
CA TYR A 78 9.08 14.65 2.97
C TYR A 78 9.37 13.16 3.21
N SER A 79 8.57 12.27 2.65
CA SER A 79 8.72 10.83 2.80
C SER A 79 9.26 10.21 1.51
N VAL A 80 10.07 9.17 1.66
CA VAL A 80 10.52 8.34 0.53
C VAL A 80 9.73 7.05 0.56
N ILE A 81 9.15 6.69 -0.58
CA ILE A 81 8.43 5.43 -0.79
C ILE A 81 9.22 4.61 -1.79
N VAL A 82 9.35 3.31 -1.53
CA VAL A 82 9.97 2.37 -2.46
C VAL A 82 8.88 1.55 -3.11
N ALA A 83 8.91 1.43 -4.44
CA ALA A 83 7.99 0.58 -5.20
C ALA A 83 8.77 -0.34 -6.12
N GLN A 84 8.23 -1.55 -6.35
CA GLN A 84 8.86 -2.58 -7.16
C GLN A 84 7.85 -3.16 -8.16
N PHE A 85 8.14 -3.04 -9.45
CA PHE A 85 7.26 -3.48 -10.54
C PHE A 85 8.03 -3.64 -11.86
N GLU A 86 7.37 -4.17 -12.89
CA GLU A 86 7.94 -4.29 -14.25
C GLU A 86 8.10 -2.92 -14.90
N ARG A 87 9.24 -2.65 -15.54
CA ARG A 87 9.56 -1.32 -16.10
C ARG A 87 8.53 -0.87 -17.15
N PRO A 88 7.72 0.15 -16.88
CA PRO A 88 6.90 0.77 -17.92
C PRO A 88 7.76 1.65 -18.84
N PRO A 89 7.34 1.90 -20.08
CA PRO A 89 7.98 2.89 -20.93
C PRO A 89 7.86 4.31 -20.33
N GLY A 90 8.87 5.16 -20.54
CA GLY A 90 8.84 6.57 -20.13
C GLY A 90 9.09 6.82 -18.62
N PHE A 91 9.75 5.87 -17.96
CA PHE A 91 10.05 5.91 -16.54
C PHE A 91 11.48 6.45 -16.29
N ASP A 92 11.57 7.73 -15.95
CA ASP A 92 12.83 8.47 -15.78
C ASP A 92 12.88 9.21 -14.44
N VAL A 93 14.08 9.37 -13.88
CA VAL A 93 14.34 10.21 -12.70
C VAL A 93 13.84 11.64 -12.94
N GLY A 94 13.26 12.23 -11.92
CA GLY A 94 12.70 13.58 -11.93
C GLY A 94 11.27 13.65 -12.44
N ARG A 95 10.70 12.58 -13.02
CA ARG A 95 9.30 12.57 -13.46
C ARG A 95 8.33 12.40 -12.29
N ALA A 96 7.16 13.00 -12.43
CA ALA A 96 6.04 12.74 -11.54
C ALA A 96 5.45 11.36 -11.83
N ILE A 97 5.03 10.68 -10.78
CA ILE A 97 4.38 9.38 -10.85
C ILE A 97 3.21 9.31 -9.89
N ILE A 98 2.17 8.58 -10.29
CA ILE A 98 1.12 8.11 -9.40
C ILE A 98 1.33 6.61 -9.18
N LEU A 99 1.39 6.20 -7.92
CA LEU A 99 1.42 4.80 -7.49
C LEU A 99 0.06 4.44 -6.88
N GLN A 100 -0.56 3.36 -7.34
CA GLN A 100 -1.73 2.75 -6.73
C GLN A 100 -1.31 1.56 -5.87
N HIS A 101 -2.07 1.29 -4.81
CA HIS A 101 -1.89 0.08 -4.01
C HIS A 101 -3.08 -0.87 -4.13
N LYS A 102 -2.85 -2.17 -3.94
CA LYS A 102 -3.96 -3.15 -3.81
C LYS A 102 -4.83 -2.81 -2.61
N ILE A 103 -6.15 -3.04 -2.70
CA ILE A 103 -7.12 -2.65 -1.67
C ILE A 103 -6.77 -3.18 -0.27
N TYR A 104 -6.26 -4.42 -0.13
CA TYR A 104 -5.94 -5.03 1.17
C TYR A 104 -4.44 -5.05 1.52
N ALA A 105 -3.61 -4.36 0.73
CA ALA A 105 -2.16 -4.35 0.94
C ALA A 105 -1.69 -3.44 2.10
N PRO A 106 -2.33 -2.30 2.41
CA PRO A 106 -1.87 -1.46 3.50
C PRO A 106 -2.00 -2.14 4.86
N HIS A 107 -0.95 -2.00 5.64
CA HIS A 107 -0.87 -2.27 7.07
C HIS A 107 -0.87 -0.95 7.84
N ALA A 108 -1.35 -0.99 9.08
CA ALA A 108 -1.21 0.11 10.00
C ALA A 108 -0.85 -0.43 11.37
N PHE A 109 0.05 0.28 12.05
CA PHE A 109 0.60 -0.08 13.35
C PHE A 109 0.42 1.07 14.33
N ASP A 110 0.12 0.73 15.58
CA ASP A 110 0.07 1.71 16.66
C ASP A 110 1.49 2.21 16.97
N VAL A 111 1.66 3.53 17.12
CA VAL A 111 2.99 4.15 17.30
C VAL A 111 3.61 3.77 18.64
N GLY A 112 2.82 3.56 19.69
CA GLY A 112 3.33 3.28 21.03
C GLY A 112 3.69 1.80 21.24
N THR A 113 2.94 0.90 20.61
CA THR A 113 3.05 -0.55 20.83
C THR A 113 3.59 -1.32 19.66
N GLU A 114 3.71 -0.70 18.48
CA GLU A 114 4.10 -1.32 17.20
C GLU A 114 3.21 -2.51 16.80
N ARG A 115 2.05 -2.66 17.44
CA ARG A 115 1.10 -3.72 17.13
C ARG A 115 0.27 -3.30 15.94
N SER A 116 0.01 -4.26 15.06
CA SER A 116 -0.89 -4.05 13.92
C SER A 116 -2.26 -3.66 14.44
N VAL A 117 -2.74 -2.47 14.06
CA VAL A 117 -4.10 -2.03 14.36
C VAL A 117 -5.09 -2.73 13.43
N LEU A 118 -4.68 -3.05 12.19
CA LEU A 118 -5.50 -3.75 11.20
C LEU A 118 -5.68 -5.25 11.47
N ALA A 119 -4.89 -5.82 12.36
CA ALA A 119 -5.03 -7.21 12.80
C ALA A 119 -6.14 -7.36 13.85
N ALA A 120 -7.37 -6.98 13.53
CA ALA A 120 -8.52 -7.57 14.20
C ALA A 120 -8.75 -8.96 13.59
N PRO A 121 -9.01 -10.02 14.37
CA PRO A 121 -9.25 -11.34 13.82
C PRO A 121 -10.44 -11.20 12.86
N LEU A 122 -10.30 -11.73 11.65
CA LEU A 122 -11.46 -12.13 10.90
C LEU A 122 -12.21 -13.11 11.80
N ARG A 123 -13.15 -12.63 12.62
CA ARG A 123 -14.30 -13.42 13.02
C ARG A 123 -15.08 -13.62 11.73
N VAL A 124 -14.59 -14.52 10.90
CA VAL A 124 -15.46 -15.30 10.05
C VAL A 124 -16.47 -15.89 11.02
N PRO A 125 -17.77 -15.64 10.87
CA PRO A 125 -18.75 -16.49 11.52
C PRO A 125 -18.35 -17.92 11.17
N CYS A 126 -18.08 -18.75 12.17
CA CYS A 126 -18.03 -20.19 11.98
C CYS A 126 -19.43 -20.59 11.50
N GLY A 127 -19.58 -20.70 10.18
CA GLY A 127 -20.85 -20.91 9.52
C GLY A 127 -20.75 -20.35 8.12
N VAL A 128 -20.68 -21.23 7.13
CA VAL A 128 -20.56 -20.96 5.69
C VAL A 128 -19.12 -20.75 5.20
N TRP A 129 -18.25 -21.76 5.35
CA TRP A 129 -17.34 -22.29 4.31
C TRP A 129 -16.89 -23.69 4.77
N GLN A 130 -17.85 -24.63 4.74
CA GLN A 130 -17.55 -26.05 4.67
C GLN A 130 -17.49 -26.42 3.17
N CYS A 131 -16.57 -27.32 2.82
CA CYS A 131 -16.25 -27.82 1.47
C CYS A 131 -15.25 -26.98 0.65
N MET A 132 -13.96 -27.26 0.88
CA MET A 132 -13.10 -27.92 -0.12
C MET A 132 -11.79 -28.34 0.56
N SER A 133 -11.89 -29.38 1.40
CA SER A 133 -10.74 -30.18 1.81
C SER A 133 -10.71 -31.43 0.95
N GLU A 134 -10.07 -31.40 -0.22
CA GLU A 134 -9.65 -32.64 -0.88
C GLU A 134 -8.25 -32.49 -1.50
N ARG A 135 -7.32 -33.17 -0.83
CA ARG A 135 -6.17 -33.93 -1.37
C ARG A 135 -5.09 -33.14 -2.09
N PHE A 136 -4.09 -32.75 -1.31
CA PHE A 136 -2.72 -32.59 -1.77
C PHE A 136 -1.98 -33.91 -1.51
N GLU A 137 -1.71 -34.70 -2.55
CA GLU A 137 -0.73 -35.79 -2.47
C GLU A 137 0.66 -35.22 -2.81
N PRO A 138 1.70 -35.47 -1.99
CA PRO A 138 3.06 -35.09 -2.35
C PRO A 138 3.65 -36.11 -3.32
N TYR A 139 4.07 -35.63 -4.49
CA TYR A 139 4.93 -36.40 -5.39
C TYR A 139 6.27 -36.70 -4.70
N SER A 140 6.65 -37.97 -4.74
CA SER A 140 8.00 -38.49 -4.49
C SER A 140 8.87 -38.37 -5.73
#